data_AF-A0A971W8N6-F1
#
_entry.id   AF-A0A971W8N6-F1
#
_cell.length_a   1.000
_cell.length_b   1.000
_cell.length_c   1.000
_cell.angle_alpha   90.00
_cell.angle_beta   90.00
_cell.angle_gamma   90.00
#
_symmetry.space_group_name_H-M   'P 1'
#
loop_
_entity.id
_entity.type
_entity.pdbx_description
1 polymer ?
#
loop_
_entity_poly.entity_id
_entity_poly.type
_entity_poly.pdbx_seq_one_letter_code
_entity_poly.pdbx_strand_id
1 'polypeptide(L)'
;MMRLQSKKIGIMLKIKQLGDTRILNEINRIMFEGAEVLIILLGEEKDGFPAFIRKLTPIRKITDNYGQDLKPLGKFCPAREGSLFDLLVFIPCTGKQLSLLAEMIPRDRDHNGLPLVIAPVLEKDTPPPFGDISALMDIRGIYFVPFGPLTRKGSGEKQAPALFYRLDLLTESCIAALEGHSLKHSFWENNFFPG
;
A
#
# COMPACT_ATOMS: atom_id res chain seq x y z
N MET A 1 -17.59 -7.20 17.85
CA MET A 1 -16.29 -7.74 18.28
C MET A 1 -15.24 -6.95 17.53
N MET A 2 -14.26 -6.36 18.21
CA MET A 2 -13.22 -5.51 17.61
C MET A 2 -12.09 -6.42 17.10
N ARG A 3 -11.92 -6.54 15.78
CA ARG A 3 -11.03 -7.54 15.14
C ARG A 3 -9.58 -7.09 15.06
N LEU A 4 -9.31 -5.80 15.16
CA LEU A 4 -7.97 -5.20 15.10
C LEU A 4 -7.50 -4.70 16.47
N GLN A 5 -8.08 -5.21 17.56
CA GLN A 5 -7.78 -4.76 18.91
C GLN A 5 -6.27 -4.84 19.22
N SER A 6 -5.71 -3.72 19.67
CA SER A 6 -4.29 -3.56 20.04
C SER A 6 -3.31 -3.77 18.88
N LYS A 7 -3.77 -3.72 17.62
CA LYS A 7 -2.90 -3.76 16.44
C LYS A 7 -2.41 -2.37 16.09
N LYS A 8 -1.11 -2.23 15.88
CA LYS A 8 -0.48 -0.97 15.43
C LYS A 8 -0.39 -0.97 13.92
N ILE A 9 -1.14 -0.08 13.27
CA ILE A 9 -1.24 -0.01 11.82
C ILE A 9 -0.67 1.31 11.34
N GLY A 10 0.42 1.25 10.56
CA GLY A 10 1.00 2.43 9.92
C GLY A 10 0.36 2.66 8.55
N ILE A 11 -0.26 3.81 8.31
CA ILE A 11 -0.91 4.13 7.03
C ILE A 11 -0.10 5.20 6.32
N MET A 12 0.47 4.83 5.18
CA MET A 12 1.35 5.64 4.35
C MET A 12 0.57 6.26 3.19
N LEU A 13 0.46 7.58 3.19
CA LEU A 13 -0.24 8.35 2.15
C LEU A 13 0.37 9.74 1.97
N LYS A 14 0.05 10.41 0.86
CA LYS A 14 0.40 11.81 0.64
C LYS A 14 -0.53 12.74 1.42
N ILE A 15 -0.03 13.92 1.78
CA ILE A 15 -0.83 14.93 2.49
C ILE A 15 -2.14 15.30 1.77
N LYS A 16 -2.12 15.37 0.43
CA LYS A 16 -3.32 15.66 -0.38
C LYS A 16 -4.43 14.61 -0.27
N GLN A 17 -4.09 13.36 0.07
CA GLN A 17 -5.07 12.28 0.25
C GLN A 17 -5.83 12.38 1.58
N LEU A 18 -5.35 13.17 2.54
CA LEU A 18 -6.11 13.45 3.78
C LEU A 18 -7.42 14.21 3.53
N GLY A 19 -7.55 14.89 2.38
CA GLY A 19 -8.81 15.52 1.98
C GLY A 19 -9.84 14.55 1.41
N ASP A 20 -9.47 13.30 1.13
CA ASP A 20 -10.39 12.30 0.55
C ASP A 20 -11.20 11.63 1.66
N THR A 21 -12.48 11.98 1.76
CA THR A 21 -13.39 11.44 2.78
C THR A 21 -13.54 9.92 2.70
N ARG A 22 -13.33 9.31 1.52
CA ARG A 22 -13.40 7.85 1.36
C ARG A 22 -12.22 7.17 2.06
N ILE A 23 -11.02 7.76 1.97
CA ILE A 23 -9.84 7.27 2.67
C ILE A 23 -10.02 7.47 4.19
N LEU A 24 -10.44 8.67 4.62
CA LEU A 24 -10.66 8.96 6.03
C LEU A 24 -11.71 8.03 6.67
N ASN A 25 -12.78 7.71 5.95
CA ASN A 25 -13.80 6.79 6.44
C ASN A 25 -13.25 5.38 6.68
N GLU A 26 -12.36 4.89 5.81
CA GLU A 26 -11.71 3.60 6.03
C GLU A 26 -10.70 3.63 7.17
N ILE A 27 -9.95 4.73 7.31
CA ILE A 27 -9.06 4.92 8.47
C ILE A 27 -9.89 4.86 9.77
N ASN A 28 -11.03 5.55 9.81
CA ASN A 28 -11.94 5.51 10.96
C ASN A 28 -12.50 4.11 11.22
N ARG A 29 -12.81 3.33 10.18
CA ARG A 29 -13.25 1.93 10.33
C ARG A 29 -12.16 1.05 10.94
N ILE A 30 -10.92 1.20 10.49
CA ILE A 30 -9.76 0.52 11.08
C ILE A 30 -9.60 0.86 12.57
N MET A 31 -9.71 2.15 12.92
CA MET A 31 -9.67 2.58 14.32
C MET A 31 -10.84 2.04 15.14
N PHE A 32 -12.05 2.00 14.57
CA PHE A 32 -13.25 1.46 15.21
C PHE A 32 -13.15 -0.05 15.48
N GLU A 33 -12.39 -0.78 14.66
CA GLU A 33 -12.04 -2.18 14.89
C GLU A 33 -10.97 -2.37 15.99
N GLY A 34 -10.51 -1.30 16.62
CA GLY A 34 -9.64 -1.33 17.81
C GLY A 34 -8.15 -1.17 17.52
N ALA A 35 -7.80 -0.78 16.30
CA ALA A 35 -6.41 -0.54 15.91
C ALA A 35 -5.89 0.80 16.42
N GLU A 36 -4.62 0.82 16.82
CA GLU A 36 -3.83 2.03 16.96
C GLU A 36 -3.27 2.44 15.59
N VAL A 37 -3.81 3.51 15.02
CA VAL A 37 -3.41 3.97 13.68
C VAL A 37 -2.38 5.09 13.78
N LEU A 38 -1.26 4.94 13.07
CA LEU A 38 -0.32 6.04 12.83
C LEU A 38 -0.33 6.43 11.36
N ILE A 39 -0.63 7.69 11.09
CA ILE A 39 -0.55 8.24 9.72
C ILE A 39 0.89 8.65 9.44
N ILE A 40 1.39 8.17 8.31
CA ILE A 40 2.73 8.42 7.80
C ILE A 40 2.58 9.24 6.52
N LEU A 41 2.99 10.50 6.58
CA LEU A 41 2.90 11.41 5.44
C LEU A 41 4.12 11.27 4.53
N LEU A 42 3.85 10.96 3.27
CA LEU A 42 4.85 10.87 2.22
C LEU A 42 5.11 12.27 1.66
N GLY A 43 6.37 12.71 1.73
CA GLY A 43 6.82 14.00 1.19
C GLY A 43 6.72 14.08 -0.34
N GLU A 44 6.63 15.31 -0.85
CA GLU A 44 6.53 15.63 -2.28
C GLU A 44 7.90 15.66 -3.01
N GLU A 45 9.01 15.65 -2.27
CA GLU A 45 10.35 15.76 -2.86
C GLU A 45 10.76 14.49 -3.64
N LYS A 46 11.61 14.68 -4.65
CA LYS A 46 12.20 13.59 -5.47
C LYS A 46 12.83 12.48 -4.61
N ASP A 47 13.29 12.82 -3.41
CA ASP A 47 13.95 11.90 -2.48
C ASP A 47 13.06 11.45 -1.31
N GLY A 48 11.87 12.04 -1.12
CA GLY A 48 11.07 11.86 0.10
C GLY A 48 10.52 10.44 0.30
N PHE A 49 9.95 9.84 -0.75
CA PHE A 49 9.43 8.47 -0.70
C PHE A 49 10.56 7.42 -0.60
N PRO A 50 11.61 7.44 -1.46
CA PRO A 50 12.75 6.54 -1.29
C PRO A 50 13.44 6.68 0.07
N ALA A 51 13.69 7.90 0.55
CA ALA A 51 14.36 8.12 1.84
C ALA A 51 13.50 7.64 3.03
N PHE A 52 12.19 7.82 2.96
CA PHE A 52 11.28 7.32 3.99
C PHE A 52 11.27 5.79 4.04
N ILE A 53 11.10 5.15 2.88
CA ILE A 53 11.11 3.68 2.77
C ILE A 53 12.46 3.11 3.26
N ARG A 54 13.58 3.77 2.96
CA ARG A 54 14.91 3.40 3.47
C ARG A 54 14.99 3.41 5.01
N LYS A 55 14.31 4.35 5.68
CA LYS A 55 14.26 4.42 7.16
C LYS A 55 13.40 3.31 7.78
N LEU A 56 12.50 2.69 7.01
CA LEU A 56 11.66 1.58 7.47
C LEU A 56 12.34 0.20 7.34
N THR A 57 13.39 0.08 6.52
CA THR A 57 14.28 -1.11 6.48
C THR A 57 14.89 -1.30 7.89
N PRO A 58 14.93 -2.54 8.42
CA PRO A 58 14.73 -2.91 9.83
C PRO A 58 15.05 -1.77 10.79
N ILE A 59 14.05 -1.33 11.56
CA ILE A 59 14.18 -0.38 12.67
C ILE A 59 15.10 -1.01 13.73
N ARG A 60 16.39 -1.07 13.41
CA ARG A 60 17.50 -1.51 14.25
C ARG A 60 18.21 -0.23 14.64
N LYS A 61 17.70 0.39 15.71
CA LYS A 61 18.27 1.56 16.40
C LYS A 61 18.62 2.72 15.45
N ILE A 62 17.67 3.62 15.20
CA ILE A 62 17.98 4.99 14.79
C ILE A 62 17.76 5.89 16.01
N THR A 63 18.75 5.88 16.91
CA THR A 63 19.09 7.04 17.73
C THR A 63 20.25 7.73 17.01
N ASP A 64 20.05 9.02 16.73
CA ASP A 64 21.03 10.02 16.30
C ASP A 64 21.76 9.79 14.97
N ASN A 65 21.36 10.57 13.97
CA ASN A 65 22.22 11.41 13.10
C ASN A 65 21.46 11.76 11.81
N TYR A 66 20.75 12.89 11.82
CA TYR A 66 20.35 13.57 10.59
C TYR A 66 21.58 14.28 10.02
N GLY A 67 22.31 13.58 9.17
CA GLY A 67 23.46 14.14 8.46
C GLY A 67 24.29 13.08 7.76
N GLN A 68 24.42 13.25 6.44
CA GLN A 68 25.35 12.60 5.50
C GLN A 68 24.90 11.35 4.73
N ASP A 69 25.06 11.52 3.41
CA ASP A 69 25.30 10.55 2.35
C ASP A 69 24.34 9.38 2.17
N LEU A 70 23.31 9.63 1.35
CA LEU A 70 22.47 8.62 0.72
C LEU A 70 23.31 7.74 -0.24
N LYS A 71 23.97 6.71 0.30
CA LYS A 71 24.52 5.57 -0.48
C LYS A 71 23.45 4.92 -1.37
N PRO A 72 23.79 4.22 -2.47
CA PRO A 72 22.83 3.62 -3.41
C PRO A 72 21.84 2.67 -2.73
N LEU A 73 20.63 2.60 -3.29
CA LEU A 73 19.45 1.85 -2.79
C LEU A 73 19.83 0.46 -2.23
N GLY A 74 19.67 0.29 -0.92
CA GLY A 74 19.50 -1.03 -0.33
C GLY A 74 18.07 -1.52 -0.61
N LYS A 75 17.89 -2.84 -0.75
CA LYS A 75 16.58 -3.47 -0.87
C LYS A 75 15.73 -3.14 0.38
N PHE A 76 14.50 -2.70 0.18
CA PHE A 76 13.52 -2.47 1.23
C PHE A 76 12.85 -3.78 1.63
N CYS A 77 12.96 -4.13 2.91
CA CYS A 77 12.20 -5.20 3.53
C CYS A 77 11.73 -4.63 4.88
N PRO A 78 10.43 -4.37 5.08
CA PRO A 78 9.95 -3.93 6.37
C PRO A 78 10.16 -5.12 7.33
N ALA A 79 11.12 -5.02 8.25
CA ALA A 79 11.39 -6.13 9.16
C ALA A 79 10.31 -6.20 10.23
N ARG A 80 9.90 -7.41 10.61
CA ARG A 80 8.92 -7.63 11.68
C ARG A 80 9.54 -7.45 13.08
N GLU A 81 10.79 -7.88 13.27
CA GLU A 81 11.50 -7.73 14.55
C GLU A 81 11.86 -6.27 14.84
N GLY A 82 11.43 -5.75 16.00
CA GLY A 82 11.67 -4.36 16.40
C GLY A 82 10.77 -3.33 15.69
N SER A 83 9.81 -3.78 14.87
CA SER A 83 8.84 -2.91 14.21
C SER A 83 7.92 -2.23 15.22
N LEU A 84 7.62 -0.94 14.96
CA LEU A 84 6.58 -0.20 15.68
C LEU A 84 5.16 -0.63 15.28
N PHE A 85 5.02 -1.31 14.15
CA PHE A 85 3.75 -1.69 13.54
C PHE A 85 3.60 -3.21 13.43
N ASP A 86 2.36 -3.69 13.46
CA ASP A 86 1.94 -5.05 13.10
C ASP A 86 1.60 -5.18 11.61
N LEU A 87 1.26 -4.06 10.95
CA LEU A 87 0.86 -3.97 9.55
C LEU A 87 1.20 -2.58 9.00
N LEU A 88 1.66 -2.52 7.75
CA LEU A 88 1.70 -1.28 6.98
C LEU A 88 0.62 -1.28 5.91
N VAL A 89 -0.01 -0.14 5.72
CA VAL A 89 -0.89 0.15 4.60
C VAL A 89 -0.21 1.21 3.75
N PHE A 90 -0.10 0.97 2.44
CA PHE A 90 0.42 1.94 1.49
C PHE A 90 -0.65 2.30 0.46
N ILE A 91 -0.96 3.59 0.35
CA ILE A 91 -1.96 4.13 -0.57
C ILE A 91 -1.25 4.97 -1.65
N PRO A 92 -0.61 4.35 -2.65
CA PRO A 92 0.06 5.07 -3.73
C PRO A 92 -0.92 5.98 -4.47
N CYS A 93 -0.47 7.18 -4.83
CA CYS A 93 -1.20 8.11 -5.70
C CYS A 93 -0.88 7.90 -7.18
N THR A 94 0.28 7.33 -7.52
CA THR A 94 0.75 7.22 -8.90
C THR A 94 1.40 5.87 -9.19
N GLY A 95 1.34 5.44 -10.45
CA GLY A 95 2.02 4.21 -10.91
C GLY A 95 3.51 4.24 -10.60
N LYS A 96 4.18 5.39 -10.72
CA LYS A 96 5.60 5.56 -10.40
C LYS A 96 5.94 5.18 -8.96
N GLN A 97 5.08 5.53 -7.99
CA GLN A 97 5.33 5.15 -6.59
C GLN A 97 5.24 3.64 -6.38
N LEU A 98 4.35 2.97 -7.12
CA LEU A 98 4.19 1.53 -7.09
C LEU A 98 5.35 0.81 -7.79
N SER A 99 5.80 1.31 -8.94
CA SER A 99 6.99 0.80 -9.64
C SER A 99 8.24 0.93 -8.79
N LEU A 100 8.44 2.09 -8.15
CA LEU A 100 9.57 2.30 -7.25
C LEU A 100 9.51 1.35 -6.04
N LEU A 101 8.31 1.09 -5.50
CA LEU A 101 8.15 0.09 -4.44
C LEU A 101 8.55 -1.31 -4.94
N ALA A 102 8.13 -1.71 -6.15
CA ALA A 102 8.47 -3.00 -6.75
C ALA A 102 9.96 -3.17 -7.04
N GLU A 103 10.67 -2.08 -7.36
CA GLU A 103 12.13 -2.09 -7.50
C GLU A 103 12.86 -2.24 -6.15
N MET A 104 12.32 -1.62 -5.10
CA MET A 104 12.92 -1.62 -3.77
C MET A 104 12.70 -2.94 -3.03
N ILE A 105 11.55 -3.57 -3.20
CA ILE A 105 11.24 -4.83 -2.52
C ILE A 105 11.99 -5.98 -3.21
N PRO A 106 12.75 -6.80 -2.47
CA PRO A 106 13.34 -8.01 -3.03
C PRO A 106 12.26 -8.92 -3.62
N ARG A 107 12.46 -9.39 -4.85
CA ARG A 107 11.58 -10.36 -5.51
C ARG A 107 11.79 -11.80 -5.00
N ASP A 108 12.42 -11.99 -3.85
CA ASP A 108 12.47 -13.32 -3.24
C ASP A 108 11.09 -13.63 -2.65
N ARG A 109 10.55 -14.80 -3.02
CA ARG A 109 9.21 -15.22 -2.56
C ARG A 109 9.19 -15.51 -1.04
N ASP A 110 10.35 -15.53 -0.38
CA ASP A 110 10.55 -15.90 1.02
C ASP A 110 10.60 -14.67 1.94
N HIS A 111 9.97 -13.57 1.54
CA HIS A 111 9.83 -12.38 2.34
C HIS A 111 9.08 -12.67 3.65
N ASN A 112 9.79 -12.64 4.78
CA ASN A 112 9.25 -12.82 6.14
C ASN A 112 9.14 -11.47 6.89
N GLY A 113 9.01 -10.38 6.14
CA GLY A 113 8.85 -9.04 6.67
C GLY A 113 7.44 -8.75 7.18
N LEU A 114 7.26 -7.55 7.71
CA LEU A 114 6.00 -7.00 8.15
C LEU A 114 4.98 -7.03 6.99
N PRO A 115 3.74 -7.49 7.25
CA PRO A 115 2.68 -7.44 6.25
C PRO A 115 2.47 -6.03 5.68
N LEU A 116 2.39 -5.94 4.36
CA LEU A 116 2.15 -4.69 3.62
C LEU A 116 0.89 -4.83 2.78
N VAL A 117 -0.12 -4.01 3.06
CA VAL A 117 -1.35 -3.89 2.26
C VAL A 117 -1.23 -2.69 1.33
N ILE A 118 -1.40 -2.91 0.04
CA ILE A 118 -1.37 -1.88 -0.98
C ILE A 118 -2.79 -1.57 -1.45
N ALA A 119 -3.20 -0.30 -1.35
CA ALA A 119 -4.45 0.20 -1.90
C ALA A 119 -4.15 1.03 -3.17
N PRO A 120 -4.29 0.49 -4.39
CA PRO A 120 -3.83 1.12 -5.63
C PRO A 120 -4.75 2.29 -6.07
N VAL A 121 -4.77 3.37 -5.28
CA VAL A 121 -5.56 4.59 -5.50
C VAL A 121 -4.82 5.50 -6.48
N LEU A 122 -4.72 5.04 -7.73
CA LEU A 122 -3.98 5.74 -8.78
C LEU A 122 -4.77 6.94 -9.33
N GLU A 123 -4.05 8.01 -9.64
CA GLU A 123 -4.57 9.14 -10.41
C GLU A 123 -5.13 8.67 -11.77
N LYS A 124 -6.26 9.26 -12.18
CA LYS A 124 -7.07 8.80 -13.34
C LYS A 124 -6.31 8.75 -14.66
N ASP A 125 -5.25 9.55 -14.82
CA ASP A 125 -4.54 9.72 -16.08
C ASP A 125 -3.19 8.97 -16.12
N THR A 126 -2.88 8.18 -15.09
CA THR A 126 -1.65 7.36 -15.06
C THR A 126 -1.99 5.90 -15.39
N PRO A 127 -1.41 5.31 -16.45
CA PRO A 127 -1.61 3.90 -16.74
C PRO A 127 -1.06 3.06 -15.57
N PRO A 128 -1.78 2.00 -15.16
CA PRO A 128 -1.34 1.13 -14.08
C PRO A 128 -0.08 0.35 -14.50
N PRO A 129 0.94 0.24 -13.63
CA PRO A 129 2.10 -0.60 -13.91
C PRO A 129 1.75 -2.07 -13.62
N PHE A 130 0.98 -2.69 -14.51
CA PHE A 130 0.47 -4.06 -14.33
C PHE A 130 1.58 -5.10 -14.09
N GLY A 131 2.75 -4.93 -14.72
CA GLY A 131 3.91 -5.80 -14.49
C GLY A 131 4.43 -5.71 -13.05
N ASP A 132 4.52 -4.51 -12.50
CA ASP A 132 4.97 -4.28 -11.11
C ASP A 132 3.94 -4.76 -10.10
N ILE A 133 2.65 -4.53 -10.38
CA ILE A 133 1.54 -5.07 -9.59
C ILE A 133 1.64 -6.59 -9.52
N SER A 134 1.77 -7.25 -10.68
CA SER A 134 1.89 -8.70 -10.75
C SER A 134 3.11 -9.20 -9.99
N ALA A 135 4.25 -8.53 -10.11
CA ALA A 135 5.46 -8.90 -9.40
C ALA A 135 5.31 -8.76 -7.87
N LEU A 136 4.64 -7.71 -7.40
CA LEU A 136 4.37 -7.49 -5.98
C LEU A 136 3.37 -8.51 -5.40
N MET A 137 2.36 -8.92 -6.18
CA MET A 137 1.37 -9.92 -5.74
C MET A 137 1.97 -11.30 -5.48
N ASP A 138 3.07 -11.63 -6.14
CA ASP A 138 3.80 -12.91 -5.99
C ASP A 138 4.66 -12.98 -4.72
N ILE A 139 4.81 -11.86 -4.00
CA ILE A 139 5.69 -11.76 -2.83
C ILE A 139 4.89 -12.04 -1.55
N ARG A 140 5.37 -12.99 -0.74
CA ARG A 140 4.76 -13.30 0.56
C ARG A 140 4.80 -12.09 1.49
N GLY A 141 3.70 -11.83 2.20
CA GLY A 141 3.57 -10.67 3.07
C GLY A 141 3.18 -9.37 2.35
N ILE A 142 3.00 -9.40 1.02
CA ILE A 142 2.40 -8.29 0.27
C ILE A 142 0.98 -8.67 -0.13
N TYR A 143 0.06 -7.78 0.20
CA TYR A 143 -1.37 -7.96 0.00
C TYR A 143 -1.92 -6.75 -0.73
N PHE A 144 -2.98 -6.94 -1.51
CA PHE A 144 -3.64 -5.85 -2.22
C PHE A 144 -5.10 -5.74 -1.77
N VAL A 145 -5.52 -4.50 -1.54
CA VAL A 145 -6.96 -4.18 -1.50
C VAL A 145 -7.55 -4.55 -2.86
N PRO A 146 -8.68 -5.30 -2.91
CA PRO A 146 -9.26 -5.74 -4.16
C PRO A 146 -9.38 -4.65 -5.22
N PHE A 147 -8.89 -4.95 -6.42
CA PHE A 147 -8.89 -4.03 -7.55
C PHE A 147 -9.14 -4.81 -8.85
N GLY A 148 -9.46 -4.09 -9.92
CA GLY A 148 -9.69 -4.68 -11.23
C GLY A 148 -9.78 -3.63 -12.33
N PRO A 149 -9.74 -4.05 -13.60
CA PRO A 149 -9.88 -3.13 -14.72
C PRO A 149 -11.25 -2.45 -14.69
N LEU A 150 -11.27 -1.13 -14.87
CA LEU A 150 -12.49 -0.36 -15.06
C LEU A 150 -12.75 -0.21 -16.56
N THR A 151 -13.63 -1.04 -17.11
CA THR A 151 -14.12 -0.85 -18.48
C THR A 151 -15.32 0.08 -18.46
N ARG A 152 -15.14 1.34 -18.87
CA ARG A 152 -16.26 2.27 -19.03
C ARG A 152 -16.93 2.01 -20.38
N LYS A 153 -18.18 1.53 -20.39
CA LYS A 153 -18.99 1.49 -21.61
C LYS A 153 -19.37 2.93 -21.97
N GLY A 154 -18.70 3.52 -22.97
CA GLY A 154 -19.11 4.84 -23.49
C GLY A 154 -18.08 5.52 -24.39
N SER A 155 -18.49 5.74 -25.64
CA SER A 155 -17.96 6.63 -26.70
C SER A 155 -16.50 6.45 -27.15
N GLY A 156 -16.30 5.69 -28.23
CA GLY A 156 -15.55 6.07 -29.44
C GLY A 156 -14.04 6.37 -29.39
N GLU A 157 -13.47 6.72 -28.25
CA GLU A 157 -12.07 7.09 -28.09
C GLU A 157 -11.33 6.04 -27.26
N LYS A 158 -10.08 5.74 -27.63
CA LYS A 158 -9.19 4.85 -26.89
C LYS A 158 -8.95 5.40 -25.48
N GLN A 159 -9.84 5.09 -24.54
CA GLN A 159 -9.64 5.41 -23.13
C GLN A 159 -8.47 4.60 -22.58
N ALA A 160 -7.57 5.28 -21.88
CA ALA A 160 -6.48 4.63 -21.17
C ALA A 160 -7.03 3.59 -20.17
N PRO A 161 -6.35 2.45 -20.00
CA PRO A 161 -6.79 1.44 -19.03
C PRO A 161 -6.78 2.04 -17.63
N ALA A 162 -7.93 2.07 -16.97
CA ALA A 162 -8.07 2.52 -15.59
C ALA A 162 -8.25 1.32 -14.66
N LEU A 163 -7.81 1.46 -13.39
CA LEU A 163 -8.12 0.52 -12.33
C LEU A 163 -9.25 1.06 -11.45
N PHE A 164 -10.21 0.21 -11.16
CA PHE A 164 -11.12 0.39 -10.06
C PHE A 164 -10.60 -0.35 -8.83
N TYR A 165 -10.67 0.28 -7.66
CA TYR A 165 -10.25 -0.29 -6.39
C TYR A 165 -11.41 -0.22 -5.39
N ARG A 166 -11.60 -1.30 -4.62
CA ARG A 166 -12.61 -1.40 -3.56
C ARG A 166 -12.03 -0.90 -2.25
N LEU A 167 -11.84 0.43 -2.16
CA LEU A 167 -11.31 1.06 -0.96
C LEU A 167 -12.15 0.69 0.28
N ASP A 168 -13.44 0.47 0.11
CA ASP A 168 -14.37 -0.02 1.14
C ASP A 168 -14.00 -1.40 1.75
N LEU A 169 -13.10 -2.14 1.11
CA LEU A 169 -12.55 -3.41 1.59
C LEU A 169 -11.16 -3.26 2.22
N LEU A 170 -10.67 -2.03 2.44
CA LEU A 170 -9.34 -1.80 3.03
C LEU A 170 -9.25 -2.43 4.42
N THR A 171 -10.26 -2.23 5.27
CA THR A 171 -10.30 -2.79 6.62
C THR A 171 -10.23 -4.33 6.60
N GLU A 172 -11.03 -4.97 5.74
CA GLU A 172 -11.02 -6.43 5.59
C GLU A 172 -9.70 -6.95 5.02
N SER A 173 -9.08 -6.18 4.12
CA SER A 173 -7.77 -6.52 3.57
C SER A 173 -6.68 -6.44 4.64
N CYS A 174 -6.78 -5.51 5.59
CA CYS A 174 -5.87 -5.41 6.73
C CYS A 174 -6.00 -6.63 7.66
N ILE A 175 -7.23 -7.06 7.95
CA ILE A 175 -7.51 -8.23 8.79
C ILE A 175 -6.94 -9.49 8.14
N ALA A 176 -7.26 -9.72 6.86
CA ALA A 176 -6.74 -10.87 6.11
C ALA A 176 -5.21 -10.90 6.05
N ALA A 177 -4.58 -9.74 5.82
CA ALA A 177 -3.13 -9.61 5.80
C ALA A 177 -2.47 -9.96 7.14
N LEU A 178 -3.08 -9.56 8.27
CA LEU A 178 -2.62 -9.94 9.61
C LEU A 178 -2.77 -11.45 9.89
N GLU A 179 -3.74 -12.10 9.26
CA GLU A 179 -3.93 -13.56 9.27
C GLU A 179 -3.01 -14.29 8.26
N GLY A 180 -2.26 -13.54 7.46
CA GLY A 180 -1.26 -14.06 6.54
C GLY A 180 -1.79 -14.42 5.15
N HIS A 181 -3.00 -14.00 4.78
CA HIS A 181 -3.57 -14.31 3.47
C HIS A 181 -4.18 -13.10 2.75
N SER A 182 -4.27 -13.17 1.43
CA SER A 182 -5.00 -12.18 0.64
C SER A 182 -6.51 -12.35 0.80
N LEU A 183 -7.26 -11.27 0.61
CA LEU A 183 -8.71 -11.39 0.48
C LEU A 183 -9.02 -12.21 -0.78
N LYS A 184 -9.93 -13.20 -0.71
CA LYS A 184 -10.20 -14.13 -1.84
C LYS A 184 -10.58 -13.44 -3.16
N HIS A 185 -11.05 -12.20 -3.11
CA HIS A 185 -11.44 -11.40 -4.27
C HIS A 185 -10.37 -10.36 -4.69
N SER A 186 -9.09 -10.53 -4.34
CA SER A 186 -8.03 -9.57 -4.71
C SER A 186 -7.92 -9.35 -6.23
N PHE A 187 -8.38 -10.31 -7.05
CA PHE A 187 -8.56 -10.16 -8.49
C PHE A 187 -10.01 -10.52 -8.84
N TRP A 188 -10.80 -9.57 -9.35
CA TRP A 188 -12.15 -9.84 -9.83
C TRP A 188 -12.07 -10.30 -11.29
N GLU A 189 -12.17 -11.61 -11.53
CA GLU A 189 -12.49 -12.14 -12.86
C GLU A 189 -13.89 -11.66 -13.26
N ASN A 190 -13.95 -10.89 -14.35
CA ASN A 190 -15.15 -10.41 -15.04
C ASN A 190 -16.25 -9.83 -14.13
N ASN A 191 -16.49 -8.52 -14.18
CA ASN A 191 -17.82 -7.95 -14.51
C ASN A 191 -17.95 -6.45 -14.18
N PHE A 192 -18.62 -5.78 -15.12
CA PHE A 192 -19.32 -4.50 -15.04
C PHE A 192 -19.57 -3.94 -13.64
N PHE A 193 -19.08 -2.72 -13.42
CA PHE A 193 -19.62 -1.85 -12.38
C PHE A 193 -20.94 -1.23 -12.88
N PRO A 194 -22.00 -1.17 -12.06
CA PRO A 194 -23.08 -0.24 -12.33
C PRO A 194 -22.49 1.17 -12.34
N GLY A 195 -22.69 1.86 -13.47
CA GLY A 195 -22.27 3.25 -13.66
C GLY A 195 -23.09 4.22 -12.83
#